data_AF-A0A209C521-F1
#
_entry.id   AF-A0A209C521-F1
#
_cell.length_a   1.000
_cell.length_b   1.000
_cell.length_c   1.000
_cell.angle_alpha   90.00
_cell.angle_beta   90.00
_cell.angle_gamma   90.00
#
_symmetry.space_group_name_H-M   'P 1'
#
loop_
_entity.id
_entity.type
_entity.pdbx_description
1 polymer ?
#
loop_
_entity_poly.entity_id
_entity_poly.type
_entity_poly.pdbx_seq_one_letter_code
_entity_poly.pdbx_strand_id
1 'polypeptide(L)'
;MRSTPVSAAPRRGRRTALAAAGLVAALTLTATACGGSEQDEAEAKPGGGTSQAADAGDAAGGGGGLAAGLADRLEEHGIDVDKWKDGGWKNWDEDKWLSEAKDFVNPVIEGLWQPDRMKSAKEADKTVTTKDAAADQGATDPEPAPVEAVAEKKPYHENAAPVGKVFFDSPEGSMVCSGTVIKDVNHPGKSNLVWTAGHCVHAGGSGGWYRNIAFVPSYNDYGKSEAELANATATEMAPYGTWWADWAATSDQWIQGGSESGGDGAAYDYSVLHVKPEQGGKSLEETVGAALEVDFSAPSATEVSSMGAWGYPAAAPYNGLEMFKCVDRPGRLSLSPSLPTMYRIGCTMTGGSSGGGWFRVVDGETKLVSNTSIGPLENTWLAGPQLGRAAEALYQNMSKTYGGR
;
A
#
# COMPACT_ATOMS: atom_id res chain seq x y z
N MET A 1 -11.47 32.00 72.00
CA MET A 1 -12.75 32.70 71.78
C MET A 1 -13.17 32.38 70.34
N ARG A 2 -14.07 31.41 70.13
CA ARG A 2 -15.51 31.62 69.79
C ARG A 2 -15.65 32.39 68.46
N SER A 3 -16.24 31.90 67.36
CA SER A 3 -17.23 30.83 67.13
C SER A 3 -17.34 30.51 65.62
N THR A 4 -17.51 29.24 65.24
CA THR A 4 -18.48 28.81 64.20
C THR A 4 -19.78 28.39 64.92
N PRO A 5 -20.95 28.07 64.31
CA PRO A 5 -21.30 27.80 62.89
C PRO A 5 -22.66 28.43 62.45
N VAL A 6 -23.13 28.23 61.20
CA VAL A 6 -24.54 27.84 60.88
C VAL A 6 -24.61 27.15 59.52
N SER A 7 -25.11 25.92 59.51
CA SER A 7 -25.74 25.24 58.38
C SER A 7 -27.26 25.43 58.44
N ALA A 8 -27.94 25.54 57.30
CA ALA A 8 -29.36 25.20 57.17
C ALA A 8 -29.68 24.73 55.74
N ALA A 9 -30.27 23.53 55.67
CA ALA A 9 -30.81 22.86 54.48
C ALA A 9 -32.33 23.20 54.29
N PRO A 10 -33.14 22.36 53.65
CA PRO A 10 -33.42 22.25 52.21
C PRO A 10 -34.84 22.77 51.87
N ARG A 11 -35.15 23.00 50.58
CA ARG A 11 -36.55 23.11 50.12
C ARG A 11 -36.86 22.20 48.93
N ARG A 12 -37.76 21.26 49.21
CA ARG A 12 -38.49 20.40 48.27
C ARG A 12 -39.49 21.22 47.43
N GLY A 13 -39.55 20.89 46.15
CA GLY A 13 -40.79 20.41 45.52
C GLY A 13 -41.64 21.42 44.74
N ARG A 14 -41.66 21.25 43.42
CA ARG A 14 -42.92 21.03 42.68
C ARG A 14 -42.64 20.29 41.36
N ARG A 15 -43.42 19.21 41.18
CA ARG A 15 -43.52 18.36 40.00
C ARG A 15 -44.35 19.08 38.95
N THR A 16 -43.93 19.02 37.70
CA THR A 16 -44.83 19.04 36.52
C THR A 16 -44.25 18.09 35.49
N ALA A 17 -45.06 17.12 35.09
CA ALA A 17 -44.80 16.10 34.10
C ALA A 17 -45.18 16.60 32.69
N LEU A 18 -44.88 15.74 31.69
CA LEU A 18 -45.29 15.75 30.27
C LEU A 18 -44.31 16.52 29.35
N ALA A 19 -43.86 16.01 28.20
CA ALA A 19 -44.12 14.77 27.48
C ALA A 19 -42.89 14.44 26.60
N ALA A 20 -42.54 13.16 26.51
CA ALA A 20 -41.58 12.65 25.54
C ALA A 20 -42.33 12.30 24.25
N ALA A 21 -41.93 12.88 23.12
CA ALA A 21 -42.35 12.46 21.80
C ALA A 21 -41.20 11.68 21.16
N GLY A 22 -41.33 10.36 21.14
CA GLY A 22 -40.49 9.47 20.35
C GLY A 22 -41.06 9.33 18.95
N LEU A 23 -40.23 9.55 17.94
CA LEU A 23 -40.51 9.21 16.54
C LEU A 23 -39.58 8.06 16.15
N VAL A 24 -40.12 6.84 16.25
CA VAL A 24 -39.55 5.63 15.65
C VAL A 24 -40.25 5.46 14.31
N ALA A 25 -39.53 5.66 13.21
CA ALA A 25 -39.97 5.26 11.88
C ALA A 25 -39.60 3.78 11.68
N ALA A 26 -40.58 2.90 11.78
CA ALA A 26 -40.46 1.50 11.37
C ALA A 26 -40.73 1.41 9.86
N LEU A 27 -39.69 1.12 9.07
CA LEU A 27 -39.84 0.68 7.68
C LEU A 27 -40.02 -0.83 7.66
N THR A 28 -41.20 -1.25 7.23
CA THR A 28 -41.63 -2.63 7.05
C THR A 28 -40.96 -3.24 5.83
N LEU A 29 -40.10 -4.24 6.03
CA LEU A 29 -39.66 -5.17 4.98
C LEU A 29 -40.67 -6.33 4.92
N THR A 30 -41.42 -6.40 3.83
CA THR A 30 -42.22 -7.58 3.46
C THR A 30 -41.30 -8.63 2.85
N ALA A 31 -41.02 -9.68 3.60
CA ALA A 31 -40.48 -10.93 3.09
C ALA A 31 -41.64 -11.86 2.70
N THR A 32 -41.77 -12.17 1.40
CA THR A 32 -42.57 -13.31 0.94
C THR A 32 -41.73 -14.58 1.00
N ALA A 33 -42.27 -15.56 1.69
CA ALA A 33 -41.69 -16.86 1.98
C ALA A 33 -41.53 -17.77 0.75
N CYS A 34 -40.48 -18.59 0.76
CA CYS A 34 -40.57 -20.02 0.47
C CYS A 34 -39.61 -20.74 1.43
N GLY A 35 -40.17 -21.64 2.24
CA GLY A 35 -39.49 -22.31 3.34
C GLY A 35 -38.78 -23.61 2.95
N GLY A 36 -37.95 -24.09 3.87
CA GLY A 36 -37.29 -25.39 3.83
C GLY A 36 -36.23 -25.55 4.93
N SER A 37 -36.70 -25.97 6.11
CA SER A 37 -36.07 -26.52 7.32
C SER A 37 -34.58 -26.95 7.39
N GLU A 38 -33.99 -26.59 8.53
CA GLU A 38 -33.13 -27.36 9.47
C GLU A 38 -31.58 -27.17 9.50
N GLN A 39 -31.15 -26.56 10.63
CA GLN A 39 -30.04 -26.87 11.56
C GLN A 39 -28.55 -26.66 11.17
N ASP A 40 -27.95 -25.73 11.95
CA ASP A 40 -26.61 -25.69 12.55
C ASP A 40 -25.38 -25.97 11.68
N GLU A 41 -24.57 -24.94 11.43
CA GLU A 41 -23.31 -24.71 12.15
C GLU A 41 -22.69 -23.37 11.71
N ALA A 42 -22.18 -22.62 12.68
CA ALA A 42 -21.54 -21.33 12.47
C ALA A 42 -20.07 -21.53 12.08
N GLU A 43 -19.70 -21.14 10.86
CA GLU A 43 -18.32 -20.82 10.49
C GLU A 43 -18.26 -19.42 9.89
N ALA A 44 -17.70 -18.49 10.67
CA ALA A 44 -17.33 -17.17 10.17
C ALA A 44 -16.08 -17.29 9.29
N LYS A 45 -16.23 -17.12 7.97
CA LYS A 45 -15.12 -16.78 7.07
C LYS A 45 -15.03 -15.25 6.94
N PRO A 46 -13.86 -14.63 7.10
CA PRO A 46 -13.65 -13.26 6.66
C PRO A 46 -13.55 -13.27 5.13
N GLY A 47 -14.47 -12.58 4.44
CA GLY A 47 -14.35 -12.29 3.02
C GLY A 47 -13.31 -11.21 2.81
N GLY A 48 -12.15 -11.57 2.25
CA GLY A 48 -11.23 -10.58 1.70
C GLY A 48 -11.75 -10.12 0.34
N GLY A 49 -11.65 -8.83 0.04
CA GLY A 49 -11.81 -8.29 -1.31
C GLY A 49 -10.75 -8.84 -2.25
N THR A 50 -10.98 -10.06 -2.74
CA THR A 50 -10.23 -10.68 -3.82
C THR A 50 -11.06 -10.62 -5.08
N SER A 51 -10.46 -10.26 -6.21
CA SER A 51 -11.00 -10.61 -7.53
C SER A 51 -11.21 -12.12 -7.59
N GLN A 52 -12.42 -12.54 -7.96
CA GLN A 52 -12.79 -13.96 -8.05
C GLN A 52 -11.97 -14.66 -9.15
N ALA A 53 -11.49 -15.88 -8.89
CA ALA A 53 -10.90 -16.73 -9.92
C ALA A 53 -11.66 -18.06 -10.01
N ALA A 54 -12.04 -18.41 -11.24
CA ALA A 54 -12.45 -19.75 -11.64
C ALA A 54 -11.22 -20.67 -11.79
N ASP A 55 -11.44 -21.95 -11.53
CA ASP A 55 -10.48 -23.05 -11.51
C ASP A 55 -10.10 -23.50 -12.94
N ALA A 56 -8.82 -23.60 -13.27
CA ALA A 56 -8.34 -24.36 -14.44
C ALA A 56 -6.85 -24.68 -14.34
N GLY A 57 -6.51 -25.96 -14.50
CA GLY A 57 -5.20 -26.56 -14.24
C GLY A 57 -4.16 -26.47 -15.36
N ASP A 58 -3.02 -27.07 -15.03
CA ASP A 58 -1.75 -27.15 -15.76
C ASP A 58 -1.81 -27.23 -17.28
N ALA A 59 -1.03 -26.38 -17.95
CA ALA A 59 -0.36 -26.72 -19.21
C ALA A 59 0.92 -25.89 -19.40
N ALA A 60 2.06 -26.56 -19.32
CA ALA A 60 3.36 -26.04 -19.68
C ALA A 60 3.46 -25.80 -21.21
N GLY A 61 3.98 -24.64 -21.62
CA GLY A 61 4.30 -24.34 -23.01
C GLY A 61 4.89 -22.95 -23.20
N GLY A 62 6.19 -22.88 -23.50
CA GLY A 62 6.92 -21.64 -23.71
C GLY A 62 6.49 -20.90 -24.98
N GLY A 63 6.39 -19.58 -24.84
CA GLY A 63 6.08 -18.59 -25.88
C GLY A 63 5.45 -17.39 -25.18
N GLY A 64 5.87 -16.17 -25.49
CA GLY A 64 5.42 -14.91 -24.86
C GLY A 64 3.95 -14.55 -25.11
N GLY A 65 3.05 -15.51 -24.97
CA GLY A 65 1.61 -15.32 -24.90
C GLY A 65 1.23 -14.82 -23.52
N LEU A 66 0.29 -13.87 -23.50
CA LEU A 66 -0.45 -13.48 -22.31
C LEU A 66 -0.84 -14.76 -21.56
N ALA A 67 -0.52 -14.84 -20.27
CA ALA A 67 -0.94 -15.97 -19.45
C ALA A 67 -2.43 -16.20 -19.70
N ALA A 68 -2.85 -17.42 -20.07
CA ALA A 68 -4.20 -17.69 -20.57
C ALA A 68 -5.30 -17.07 -19.68
N GLY A 69 -5.12 -17.12 -18.36
CA GLY A 69 -6.05 -16.51 -17.40
C GLY A 69 -6.09 -14.97 -17.37
N LEU A 70 -5.09 -14.27 -17.92
CA LEU A 70 -5.14 -12.83 -18.13
C LEU A 70 -5.90 -12.46 -19.41
N ALA A 71 -5.73 -13.23 -20.48
CA ALA A 71 -6.46 -13.04 -21.73
C ALA A 71 -7.97 -13.29 -21.54
N ASP A 72 -8.34 -14.36 -20.83
CA ASP A 72 -9.74 -14.68 -20.54
C ASP A 72 -10.41 -13.57 -19.70
N ARG A 73 -9.73 -13.06 -18.65
CA ARG A 73 -10.24 -11.93 -17.85
C ARG A 73 -10.36 -10.64 -18.66
N LEU A 74 -9.39 -10.37 -19.52
CA LEU A 74 -9.42 -9.23 -20.42
C LEU A 74 -10.64 -9.30 -21.36
N GLU A 75 -10.92 -10.46 -21.94
CA GLU A 75 -12.10 -10.69 -22.78
C GLU A 75 -13.43 -10.60 -22.01
N GLU A 76 -13.50 -11.16 -20.80
CA GLU A 76 -14.68 -11.07 -19.91
C GLU A 76 -15.06 -9.62 -19.58
N HIS A 77 -14.09 -8.73 -19.51
CA HIS A 77 -14.28 -7.29 -19.26
C HIS A 77 -14.31 -6.45 -20.54
N GLY A 78 -14.33 -7.08 -21.72
CA GLY A 78 -14.39 -6.39 -23.01
C GLY A 78 -13.14 -5.56 -23.34
N ILE A 79 -12.01 -5.89 -22.72
CA ILE A 79 -10.71 -5.29 -22.96
C ILE A 79 -9.98 -6.09 -24.04
N ASP A 80 -9.90 -5.51 -25.22
CA ASP A 80 -9.08 -6.02 -26.33
C ASP A 80 -7.61 -5.75 -26.02
N VAL A 81 -6.82 -6.82 -25.87
CA VAL A 81 -5.43 -6.72 -25.41
C VAL A 81 -4.52 -6.05 -26.42
N ASP A 82 -4.78 -6.24 -27.71
CA ASP A 82 -4.00 -5.61 -28.77
C ASP A 82 -4.30 -4.11 -28.79
N LYS A 83 -5.58 -3.72 -28.71
CA LYS A 83 -5.96 -2.31 -28.54
C LYS A 83 -5.42 -1.71 -27.25
N TRP A 84 -5.35 -2.48 -26.17
CA TRP A 84 -4.77 -2.03 -24.91
C TRP A 84 -3.30 -1.70 -25.10
N LYS A 85 -2.51 -2.63 -25.66
CA LYS A 85 -1.09 -2.42 -26.00
C LYS A 85 -0.88 -1.24 -26.94
N ASP A 86 -1.80 -1.00 -27.86
CA ASP A 86 -1.81 0.13 -28.80
C ASP A 86 -2.27 1.46 -28.18
N GLY A 87 -2.44 1.53 -26.85
CA GLY A 87 -2.70 2.76 -26.11
C GLY A 87 -4.10 2.90 -25.52
N GLY A 88 -4.92 1.84 -25.57
CA GLY A 88 -6.25 1.80 -24.94
C GLY A 88 -6.21 2.05 -23.43
N TRP A 89 -5.10 1.72 -22.76
CA TRP A 89 -4.87 1.97 -21.33
C TRP A 89 -4.87 3.45 -20.93
N LYS A 90 -4.78 4.37 -21.89
CA LYS A 90 -4.84 5.82 -21.64
C LYS A 90 -6.25 6.34 -21.41
N ASN A 91 -7.27 5.52 -21.67
CA ASN A 91 -8.66 5.92 -21.50
C ASN A 91 -9.13 5.70 -20.06
N TRP A 92 -9.21 6.79 -19.29
CA TRP A 92 -9.65 6.80 -17.89
C TRP A 92 -11.12 7.22 -17.73
N ASP A 93 -11.99 6.83 -18.66
CA ASP A 93 -13.44 6.98 -18.49
C ASP A 93 -13.88 6.43 -17.13
N GLU A 94 -14.51 7.28 -16.32
CA GLU A 94 -14.72 7.03 -14.88
C GLU A 94 -15.64 5.82 -14.63
N ASP A 95 -16.74 5.71 -15.38
CA ASP A 95 -17.67 4.57 -15.28
C ASP A 95 -16.99 3.26 -15.67
N LYS A 96 -16.14 3.29 -16.72
CA LYS A 96 -15.36 2.12 -17.15
C LYS A 96 -14.25 1.77 -16.17
N TRP A 97 -13.51 2.74 -15.68
CA TRP A 97 -12.42 2.54 -14.73
C TRP A 97 -12.91 1.99 -13.38
N LEU A 98 -14.07 2.50 -12.90
CA LEU A 98 -14.73 2.00 -11.69
C LEU A 98 -15.40 0.64 -11.88
N SER A 99 -15.89 0.31 -13.09
CA SER A 99 -16.47 -1.01 -13.36
C SER A 99 -15.42 -2.09 -13.62
N GLU A 100 -14.28 -1.74 -14.23
CA GLU A 100 -13.06 -2.56 -14.33
C GLU A 100 -12.41 -2.81 -12.96
N ALA A 101 -12.73 -1.99 -11.93
CA ALA A 101 -12.14 -2.10 -10.59
C ALA A 101 -12.42 -3.44 -9.86
N LYS A 102 -13.38 -4.24 -10.36
CA LYS A 102 -13.65 -5.59 -9.82
C LYS A 102 -12.53 -6.59 -10.13
N ASP A 103 -11.73 -6.32 -11.15
CA ASP A 103 -10.69 -7.20 -11.62
C ASP A 103 -9.43 -6.43 -12.00
N PHE A 104 -8.38 -6.55 -11.19
CA PHE A 104 -7.07 -5.99 -11.53
C PHE A 104 -6.59 -6.55 -12.87
N VAL A 105 -6.28 -5.64 -13.81
CA VAL A 105 -5.84 -5.92 -15.18
C VAL A 105 -4.57 -5.13 -15.48
N ASN A 106 -3.49 -5.83 -15.84
CA ASN A 106 -2.20 -5.19 -16.12
C ASN A 106 -1.37 -6.00 -17.14
N PRO A 107 -1.75 -6.00 -18.44
CA PRO A 107 -0.98 -6.71 -19.44
C PRO A 107 0.40 -6.09 -19.65
N VAL A 108 1.39 -6.95 -19.87
CA VAL A 108 2.76 -6.53 -20.21
C VAL A 108 2.76 -5.81 -21.56
N ILE A 109 3.31 -4.59 -21.57
CA ILE A 109 3.56 -3.82 -22.78
C ILE A 109 5.08 -3.69 -22.92
N GLU A 110 5.65 -4.47 -23.84
CA GLU A 110 7.11 -4.53 -24.02
C GLU A 110 7.70 -3.14 -24.28
N GLY A 111 8.71 -2.76 -23.51
CA GLY A 111 9.38 -1.47 -23.67
C GLY A 111 8.49 -0.28 -23.30
N LEU A 112 7.46 -0.47 -22.49
CA LEU A 112 6.66 0.65 -21.98
C LEU A 112 7.48 1.49 -20.99
N TRP A 113 8.18 0.83 -20.06
CA TRP A 113 9.01 1.46 -19.03
C TRP A 113 10.47 1.55 -19.51
N GLN A 114 10.71 2.32 -20.57
CA GLN A 114 12.06 2.65 -21.00
C GLN A 114 12.69 3.75 -20.12
N PRO A 115 14.03 3.88 -20.12
CA PRO A 115 14.77 4.87 -19.35
C PRO A 115 14.15 6.27 -19.29
N ASP A 116 13.80 6.84 -20.44
CA ASP A 116 13.26 8.21 -20.51
C ASP A 116 11.91 8.35 -19.81
N ARG A 117 11.04 7.34 -19.95
CA ARG A 117 9.75 7.35 -19.26
C ARG A 117 9.93 7.21 -17.75
N MET A 118 10.78 6.27 -17.32
CA MET A 118 11.08 6.06 -15.90
C MET A 118 11.64 7.33 -15.23
N LYS A 119 12.53 8.07 -15.90
CA LYS A 119 13.08 9.34 -15.40
C LYS A 119 12.02 10.45 -15.28
N SER A 120 11.03 10.45 -16.17
CA SER A 120 10.02 11.51 -16.26
C SER A 120 8.77 11.29 -15.39
N ALA A 121 8.62 10.10 -14.80
CA ALA A 121 7.46 9.75 -13.99
C ALA A 121 7.45 10.50 -12.65
N LYS A 122 6.27 10.97 -12.25
CA LYS A 122 6.09 11.90 -11.10
C LYS A 122 5.75 11.17 -9.83
N GLU A 123 6.03 11.77 -8.70
CA GLU A 123 5.65 11.27 -7.38
C GLU A 123 4.14 11.04 -7.24
N ALA A 124 3.76 9.90 -6.67
CA ALA A 124 2.43 9.73 -6.09
C ALA A 124 2.40 10.36 -4.69
N ASP A 125 1.84 11.57 -4.60
CA ASP A 125 1.74 12.30 -3.34
C ASP A 125 0.47 11.96 -2.58
N LYS A 126 0.62 11.49 -1.34
CA LYS A 126 -0.45 11.45 -0.34
C LYS A 126 -0.04 12.29 0.87
N THR A 127 -0.39 13.57 0.83
CA THR A 127 -0.02 14.54 1.87
C THR A 127 -1.17 14.80 2.82
N VAL A 128 -0.83 14.99 4.10
CA VAL A 128 -1.80 15.43 5.12
C VAL A 128 -1.59 16.89 5.46
N THR A 129 -2.68 17.61 5.71
CA THR A 129 -2.55 18.97 6.25
C THR A 129 -2.39 18.92 7.77
N THR A 130 -1.78 19.95 8.35
CA THR A 130 -1.63 20.09 9.81
C THR A 130 -2.98 20.09 10.56
N LYS A 131 -4.10 20.37 9.88
CA LYS A 131 -5.45 20.29 10.46
C LYS A 131 -5.98 18.86 10.60
N ASP A 132 -5.51 17.93 9.76
CA ASP A 132 -5.97 16.53 9.77
C ASP A 132 -5.32 15.74 10.92
N ALA A 133 -4.17 16.18 11.42
CA ALA A 133 -3.51 15.63 12.60
C ALA A 133 -4.07 16.16 13.94
N ALA A 134 -4.95 17.16 13.91
CA ALA A 134 -5.42 17.89 15.09
C ALA A 134 -6.68 17.29 15.77
N ALA A 135 -7.18 16.14 15.30
CA ALA A 135 -8.27 15.41 15.95
C ALA A 135 -7.82 14.61 17.21
N ASP A 136 -6.58 14.80 17.64
CA ASP A 136 -5.97 14.00 18.69
C ASP A 136 -6.46 14.36 20.10
N GLN A 137 -7.13 13.41 20.75
CA GLN A 137 -7.49 13.44 22.17
C GLN A 137 -6.49 12.64 23.03
N GLY A 138 -5.20 12.64 22.67
CA GLY A 138 -4.10 12.12 23.50
C GLY A 138 -3.56 10.73 23.11
N ALA A 139 -3.75 10.29 21.87
CA ALA A 139 -3.22 9.04 21.33
C ALA A 139 -2.01 9.25 20.39
N THR A 140 -1.84 10.45 19.81
CA THR A 140 -0.66 10.84 19.03
C THR A 140 0.46 11.28 19.97
N ASP A 141 1.65 10.75 19.76
CA ASP A 141 2.84 11.23 20.47
C ASP A 141 3.27 12.60 19.91
N PRO A 142 4.21 13.34 20.53
CA PRO A 142 4.73 14.58 19.94
C PRO A 142 5.31 14.36 18.54
N GLU A 143 5.22 15.38 17.69
CA GLU A 143 5.86 15.34 16.36
C GLU A 143 7.38 15.18 16.52
N PRO A 144 8.01 14.22 15.80
CA PRO A 144 9.45 14.04 15.87
C PRO A 144 10.17 15.24 15.24
N ALA A 145 11.43 15.45 15.62
CA ALA A 145 12.28 16.40 14.91
C ALA A 145 12.54 15.90 13.48
N PRO A 146 12.61 16.79 12.47
CA PRO A 146 12.95 16.37 11.12
C PRO A 146 14.31 15.67 11.06
N VAL A 147 14.36 14.52 10.39
CA VAL A 147 15.61 13.78 10.12
C VAL A 147 15.89 13.88 8.63
N GLU A 148 17.05 14.43 8.28
CA GLU A 148 17.49 14.51 6.90
C GLU A 148 17.67 13.11 6.31
N ALA A 149 16.99 12.82 5.20
CA ALA A 149 17.15 11.56 4.49
C ALA A 149 18.57 11.44 3.93
N VAL A 150 19.21 10.31 4.19
CA VAL A 150 20.57 10.03 3.70
C VAL A 150 20.49 9.09 2.51
N ALA A 151 21.31 9.36 1.48
CA ALA A 151 21.43 8.44 0.35
C ALA A 151 21.88 7.05 0.83
N GLU A 152 21.27 6.00 0.32
CA GLU A 152 21.69 4.63 0.64
C GLU A 152 23.06 4.32 0.02
N LYS A 153 23.80 3.43 0.68
CA LYS A 153 25.08 2.96 0.20
C LYS A 153 24.91 2.15 -1.10
N LYS A 154 25.75 2.48 -2.07
CA LYS A 154 25.82 1.84 -3.38
C LYS A 154 26.88 0.70 -3.36
N PRO A 155 26.74 -0.34 -4.19
CA PRO A 155 25.56 -0.60 -5.01
C PRO A 155 24.38 -1.08 -4.16
N TYR A 156 23.16 -0.73 -4.55
CA TYR A 156 21.96 -1.01 -3.76
C TYR A 156 21.71 -2.50 -3.56
N HIS A 157 22.04 -3.35 -4.53
CA HIS A 157 21.90 -4.80 -4.40
C HIS A 157 22.79 -5.44 -3.32
N GLU A 158 23.82 -4.73 -2.83
CA GLU A 158 24.64 -5.21 -1.70
C GLU A 158 24.16 -4.67 -0.35
N ASN A 159 23.44 -3.55 -0.33
CA ASN A 159 23.17 -2.79 0.90
C ASN A 159 21.67 -2.66 1.23
N ALA A 160 20.79 -2.78 0.24
CA ALA A 160 19.34 -2.67 0.37
C ALA A 160 18.61 -3.43 -0.76
N ALA A 161 19.13 -4.61 -1.14
CA ALA A 161 18.67 -5.39 -2.30
C ALA A 161 17.14 -5.59 -2.42
N PRO A 162 16.39 -5.85 -1.33
CA PRO A 162 14.95 -6.00 -1.39
C PRO A 162 14.21 -4.72 -1.82
N VAL A 163 14.82 -3.53 -1.75
CA VAL A 163 14.15 -2.26 -2.04
C VAL A 163 14.23 -1.95 -3.54
N GLY A 164 13.11 -1.53 -4.11
CA GLY A 164 13.03 -1.11 -5.50
C GLY A 164 12.04 0.03 -5.72
N LYS A 165 11.97 0.47 -6.97
CA LYS A 165 11.08 1.56 -7.41
C LYS A 165 9.86 0.96 -8.10
N VAL A 166 8.68 1.51 -7.81
CA VAL A 166 7.41 1.13 -8.45
C VAL A 166 7.05 2.21 -9.46
N PHE A 167 6.65 1.80 -10.65
CA PHE A 167 6.17 2.67 -11.73
C PHE A 167 4.76 2.26 -12.10
N PHE A 168 3.88 3.22 -12.37
CA PHE A 168 2.50 2.96 -12.76
C PHE A 168 1.92 4.15 -13.52
N ASP A 169 0.75 3.98 -14.13
CA ASP A 169 -0.04 5.07 -14.71
C ASP A 169 -1.31 5.30 -13.90
N SER A 170 -1.57 6.58 -13.63
CA SER A 170 -2.81 7.11 -13.08
C SER A 170 -3.51 8.02 -14.10
N PRO A 171 -4.72 8.53 -13.81
CA PRO A 171 -5.37 9.54 -14.64
C PRO A 171 -4.52 10.80 -14.88
N GLU A 172 -3.61 11.13 -13.96
CA GLU A 172 -2.72 12.31 -14.00
C GLU A 172 -1.46 12.07 -14.85
N GLY A 173 -1.14 10.81 -15.17
CA GLY A 173 0.01 10.43 -15.98
C GLY A 173 0.84 9.30 -15.36
N SER A 174 2.11 9.21 -15.77
CA SER A 174 3.03 8.21 -15.22
C SER A 174 3.54 8.64 -13.85
N MET A 175 3.40 7.74 -12.89
CA MET A 175 3.65 7.96 -11.48
C MET A 175 4.72 7.01 -10.93
N VAL A 176 5.30 7.35 -9.79
CA VAL A 176 6.29 6.55 -9.08
C VAL A 176 5.97 6.40 -7.60
N CYS A 177 6.29 5.21 -7.11
CA CYS A 177 6.35 4.83 -5.70
C CYS A 177 7.64 4.04 -5.45
N SER A 178 7.74 3.46 -4.27
CA SER A 178 8.75 2.50 -3.85
C SER A 178 8.09 1.20 -3.39
N GLY A 179 8.87 0.14 -3.28
CA GLY A 179 8.38 -1.17 -2.82
C GLY A 179 9.50 -2.04 -2.28
N THR A 180 9.12 -3.14 -1.64
CA THR A 180 10.05 -4.09 -1.01
C THR A 180 9.73 -5.52 -1.41
N VAL A 181 10.73 -6.28 -1.86
CA VAL A 181 10.61 -7.74 -2.06
C VAL A 181 10.41 -8.42 -0.71
N ILE A 182 9.32 -9.16 -0.55
CA ILE A 182 8.99 -9.88 0.68
C ILE A 182 9.05 -11.38 0.45
N LYS A 183 9.37 -12.15 1.48
CA LYS A 183 9.35 -13.62 1.40
C LYS A 183 7.93 -14.10 1.11
N ASP A 184 7.82 -15.22 0.40
CA ASP A 184 6.58 -15.95 0.21
C ASP A 184 6.62 -17.23 1.06
N VAL A 185 5.77 -17.31 2.08
CA VAL A 185 5.68 -18.47 2.98
C VAL A 185 5.30 -19.77 2.25
N ASN A 186 4.60 -19.69 1.13
CA ASN A 186 4.20 -20.85 0.33
C ASN A 186 5.23 -21.19 -0.78
N HIS A 187 6.13 -20.25 -1.11
CA HIS A 187 7.18 -20.42 -2.13
C HIS A 187 8.55 -19.96 -1.60
N PRO A 188 9.09 -20.63 -0.57
CA PRO A 188 10.30 -20.20 0.10
C PRO A 188 11.51 -20.18 -0.85
N GLY A 189 12.23 -19.05 -0.88
CA GLY A 189 13.38 -18.85 -1.76
C GLY A 189 13.01 -18.52 -3.21
N LYS A 190 11.71 -18.43 -3.52
CA LYS A 190 11.18 -18.21 -4.86
C LYS A 190 10.06 -17.16 -4.90
N SER A 191 10.05 -16.23 -3.95
CA SER A 191 9.01 -15.20 -3.90
C SER A 191 8.98 -14.35 -5.16
N ASN A 192 7.76 -14.01 -5.58
CA ASN A 192 7.42 -13.00 -6.58
C ASN A 192 6.58 -11.87 -5.96
N LEU A 193 6.67 -11.70 -4.63
CA LEU A 193 5.84 -10.77 -3.89
C LEU A 193 6.59 -9.47 -3.59
N VAL A 194 5.91 -8.35 -3.81
CA VAL A 194 6.38 -7.00 -3.49
C VAL A 194 5.37 -6.32 -2.57
N TRP A 195 5.82 -5.84 -1.42
CA TRP A 195 5.05 -4.97 -0.54
C TRP A 195 5.15 -3.51 -1.00
N THR A 196 4.03 -2.80 -1.05
CA THR A 196 3.98 -1.35 -1.31
C THR A 196 2.76 -0.72 -0.61
N ALA A 197 2.43 0.54 -0.89
CA ALA A 197 1.26 1.21 -0.33
C ALA A 197 -0.01 0.90 -1.14
N GLY A 198 -1.17 1.01 -0.51
CA GLY A 198 -2.47 0.89 -1.19
C GLY A 198 -2.66 1.98 -2.24
N HIS A 199 -2.27 3.21 -1.93
CA HIS A 199 -2.35 4.35 -2.86
C HIS A 199 -1.34 4.27 -4.02
N CYS A 200 -0.40 3.33 -4.00
CA CYS A 200 0.48 3.08 -5.15
C CYS A 200 -0.16 2.14 -6.18
N VAL A 201 -1.31 1.54 -5.86
CA VAL A 201 -1.98 0.54 -6.72
C VAL A 201 -3.46 0.85 -6.97
N HIS A 202 -4.11 1.64 -6.12
CA HIS A 202 -5.53 1.95 -6.20
C HIS A 202 -5.86 3.35 -5.67
N ALA A 203 -6.75 4.07 -6.35
CA ALA A 203 -7.15 5.46 -6.03
C ALA A 203 -8.11 5.60 -4.82
N GLY A 204 -8.20 4.60 -3.95
CA GLY A 204 -9.13 4.58 -2.81
C GLY A 204 -10.62 4.59 -3.20
N GLY A 205 -11.47 5.23 -2.38
CA GLY A 205 -12.94 5.17 -2.48
C GLY A 205 -13.56 5.91 -3.65
N SER A 206 -12.78 6.71 -4.38
CA SER A 206 -13.23 7.51 -5.51
C SER A 206 -12.70 7.02 -6.86
N GLY A 207 -12.05 5.85 -6.92
CA GLY A 207 -11.42 5.39 -8.14
C GLY A 207 -11.17 3.88 -8.15
N GLY A 208 -10.45 3.43 -9.18
CA GLY A 208 -10.11 2.03 -9.40
C GLY A 208 -8.62 1.73 -9.28
N TRP A 209 -8.24 0.54 -9.77
CA TRP A 209 -6.85 0.12 -9.88
C TRP A 209 -6.08 0.98 -10.89
N TYR A 210 -4.83 1.30 -10.57
CA TYR A 210 -3.91 1.89 -11.53
C TYR A 210 -3.42 0.86 -12.55
N ARG A 211 -2.84 1.35 -13.63
CA ARG A 211 -2.46 0.55 -14.80
C ARG A 211 -0.95 0.53 -14.96
N ASN A 212 -0.47 -0.41 -15.77
CA ASN A 212 0.93 -0.53 -16.16
C ASN A 212 1.89 -0.61 -14.97
N ILE A 213 1.47 -1.26 -13.88
CA ILE A 213 2.24 -1.33 -12.65
C ILE A 213 3.46 -2.24 -12.85
N ALA A 214 4.65 -1.71 -12.59
CA ALA A 214 5.90 -2.45 -12.64
C ALA A 214 6.80 -2.10 -11.45
N PHE A 215 7.56 -3.09 -10.99
CA PHE A 215 8.57 -2.98 -9.95
C PHE A 215 9.97 -3.16 -10.54
N VAL A 216 10.90 -2.32 -10.15
CA VAL A 216 12.31 -2.40 -10.54
C VAL A 216 13.19 -2.52 -9.29
N PRO A 217 13.66 -3.73 -8.95
CA PRO A 217 14.56 -3.94 -7.82
C PRO A 217 15.92 -3.28 -8.06
N SER A 218 16.46 -2.64 -7.01
CA SER A 218 17.75 -1.92 -7.08
C SER A 218 17.83 -0.96 -8.28
N TYR A 219 16.75 -0.21 -8.54
CA TYR A 219 16.70 0.78 -9.59
C TYR A 219 17.87 1.77 -9.49
N ASN A 220 18.55 2.03 -10.60
CA ASN A 220 19.78 2.82 -10.65
C ASN A 220 20.79 2.36 -9.59
N ASP A 221 21.07 1.07 -9.55
CA ASP A 221 21.85 0.37 -8.51
C ASP A 221 23.17 1.04 -8.11
N TYR A 222 23.87 1.65 -9.07
CA TYR A 222 25.14 2.36 -8.85
C TYR A 222 24.97 3.86 -8.62
N GLY A 223 23.73 4.33 -8.47
CA GLY A 223 23.33 5.71 -8.25
C GLY A 223 23.98 6.68 -9.21
N LYS A 224 23.83 6.41 -10.51
CA LYS A 224 24.26 7.33 -11.57
C LYS A 224 23.45 8.62 -11.50
N SER A 225 24.11 9.74 -11.75
CA SER A 225 23.46 11.03 -11.87
C SER A 225 22.53 11.09 -13.09
N GLU A 226 21.62 12.06 -13.08
CA GLU A 226 20.71 12.31 -14.22
C GLU A 226 21.47 12.48 -15.55
N ALA A 227 22.61 13.20 -15.51
CA ALA A 227 23.46 13.40 -16.68
C ALA A 227 24.09 12.09 -17.20
N GLU A 228 24.50 11.20 -16.29
CA GLU A 228 25.02 9.87 -16.65
C GLU A 228 23.91 8.94 -17.17
N LEU A 229 22.67 9.14 -16.71
CA LEU A 229 21.49 8.40 -17.18
C LEU A 229 20.88 8.95 -18.48
N ALA A 230 21.43 10.04 -19.03
CA ALA A 230 20.94 10.60 -20.31
C ALA A 230 21.04 9.59 -21.46
N ASN A 231 22.03 8.69 -21.44
CA ASN A 231 22.24 7.65 -22.45
C ASN A 231 22.30 6.24 -21.84
N ALA A 232 21.79 6.07 -20.61
CA ALA A 232 21.81 4.76 -19.96
C ALA A 232 20.89 3.77 -20.68
N THR A 233 21.38 2.55 -20.83
CA THR A 233 20.59 1.41 -21.30
C THR A 233 19.56 0.99 -20.25
N ALA A 234 18.53 0.24 -20.68
CA ALA A 234 17.55 -0.33 -19.76
C ALA A 234 18.23 -1.20 -18.67
N THR A 235 19.28 -1.96 -19.01
CA THR A 235 20.03 -2.76 -18.05
C THR A 235 20.83 -1.93 -17.04
N GLU A 236 21.27 -0.72 -17.39
CA GLU A 236 21.97 0.15 -16.44
C GLU A 236 21.01 0.79 -15.44
N MET A 237 19.76 1.04 -15.84
CA MET A 237 18.72 1.57 -14.95
C MET A 237 17.98 0.50 -14.16
N ALA A 238 17.75 -0.67 -14.77
CA ALA A 238 17.05 -1.80 -14.21
C ALA A 238 17.93 -3.07 -14.33
N PRO A 239 19.05 -3.15 -13.57
CA PRO A 239 20.02 -4.25 -13.71
C PRO A 239 19.45 -5.63 -13.39
N TYR A 240 18.38 -5.67 -12.58
CA TYR A 240 17.65 -6.88 -12.22
C TYR A 240 16.31 -7.01 -12.96
N GLY A 241 16.15 -6.26 -14.05
CA GLY A 241 14.97 -6.28 -14.92
C GLY A 241 13.77 -5.49 -14.40
N THR A 242 12.76 -5.38 -15.26
CA THR A 242 11.46 -4.80 -14.95
C THR A 242 10.47 -5.93 -14.64
N TRP A 243 9.77 -5.84 -13.52
CA TRP A 243 8.86 -6.87 -13.03
C TRP A 243 7.43 -6.35 -13.04
N TRP A 244 6.61 -6.85 -13.95
CA TRP A 244 5.24 -6.42 -14.15
C TRP A 244 4.31 -7.07 -13.13
N ALA A 245 3.48 -6.28 -12.46
CA ALA A 245 2.46 -6.83 -11.58
C ALA A 245 1.41 -7.55 -12.42
N ASP A 246 1.27 -8.86 -12.28
CA ASP A 246 0.14 -9.58 -12.86
C ASP A 246 -1.03 -9.67 -11.88
N TRP A 247 -0.77 -9.50 -10.58
CA TRP A 247 -1.80 -9.31 -9.54
C TRP A 247 -1.43 -8.21 -8.55
N ALA A 248 -2.46 -7.51 -8.06
CA ALA A 248 -2.38 -6.56 -6.97
C ALA A 248 -3.51 -6.80 -5.97
N ALA A 249 -3.22 -6.66 -4.69
CA ALA A 249 -4.22 -6.66 -3.63
C ALA A 249 -3.90 -5.58 -2.60
N THR A 250 -4.91 -4.84 -2.15
CA THR A 250 -4.82 -3.82 -1.10
C THR A 250 -5.92 -4.06 -0.07
N SER A 251 -5.92 -3.34 1.04
CA SER A 251 -6.95 -3.49 2.07
C SER A 251 -8.32 -3.01 1.59
N ASP A 252 -9.39 -3.69 2.05
CA ASP A 252 -10.76 -3.26 1.80
C ASP A 252 -11.04 -1.87 2.41
N GLN A 253 -10.40 -1.56 3.53
CA GLN A 253 -10.49 -0.26 4.18
C GLN A 253 -9.89 0.85 3.30
N TRP A 254 -8.79 0.57 2.60
CA TRP A 254 -8.23 1.49 1.61
C TRP A 254 -9.17 1.66 0.42
N ILE A 255 -9.70 0.58 -0.14
CA ILE A 255 -10.64 0.65 -1.28
C ILE A 255 -11.89 1.43 -0.90
N GLN A 256 -12.44 1.26 0.31
CA GLN A 256 -13.70 1.88 0.69
C GLN A 256 -13.55 3.33 1.18
N GLY A 257 -12.44 3.66 1.82
CA GLY A 257 -12.29 4.93 2.55
C GLY A 257 -10.94 5.60 2.39
N GLY A 258 -10.06 5.09 1.51
CA GLY A 258 -8.83 5.76 1.12
C GLY A 258 -9.08 6.95 0.21
N SER A 259 -8.18 7.92 0.26
CA SER A 259 -8.18 9.13 -0.58
C SER A 259 -6.75 9.48 -0.96
N GLU A 260 -6.53 10.10 -2.11
CA GLU A 260 -5.20 10.59 -2.53
C GLU A 260 -4.73 11.80 -1.71
N SER A 261 -5.63 12.44 -0.96
CA SER A 261 -5.30 13.55 -0.06
C SER A 261 -5.80 13.30 1.36
N GLY A 262 -5.11 13.86 2.35
CA GLY A 262 -5.49 13.72 3.76
C GLY A 262 -5.19 12.33 4.33
N GLY A 263 -5.60 12.15 5.59
CA GLY A 263 -5.31 10.94 6.39
C GLY A 263 -6.23 9.76 6.11
N ASP A 264 -7.27 9.94 5.29
CA ASP A 264 -8.30 8.92 5.10
C ASP A 264 -7.72 7.63 4.52
N GLY A 265 -8.08 6.51 5.15
CA GLY A 265 -7.58 5.17 4.85
C GLY A 265 -6.11 4.89 5.20
N ALA A 266 -5.32 5.88 5.63
CA ALA A 266 -3.86 5.73 5.77
C ALA A 266 -3.42 4.66 6.79
N ALA A 267 -4.25 4.39 7.82
CA ALA A 267 -4.01 3.30 8.77
C ALA A 267 -4.06 1.89 8.14
N TYR A 268 -4.60 1.77 6.92
CA TYR A 268 -4.71 0.54 6.16
C TYR A 268 -4.10 0.66 4.75
N ASP A 269 -3.25 1.66 4.53
CA ASP A 269 -2.66 1.98 3.24
C ASP A 269 -1.42 1.11 2.97
N TYR A 270 -1.69 -0.16 2.67
CA TYR A 270 -0.72 -1.17 2.32
C TYR A 270 -1.26 -2.10 1.24
N SER A 271 -0.37 -2.62 0.41
CA SER A 271 -0.70 -3.56 -0.66
C SER A 271 0.40 -4.57 -0.90
N VAL A 272 0.02 -5.66 -1.55
CA VAL A 272 0.94 -6.67 -2.05
C VAL A 272 0.73 -6.83 -3.55
N LEU A 273 1.81 -6.82 -4.30
CA LEU A 273 1.87 -7.16 -5.71
C LEU A 273 2.42 -8.58 -5.84
N HIS A 274 1.85 -9.37 -6.75
CA HIS A 274 2.56 -10.49 -7.37
C HIS A 274 3.09 -9.99 -8.72
N VAL A 275 4.35 -10.27 -9.01
CA VAL A 275 5.03 -9.76 -10.20
C VAL A 275 5.67 -10.85 -11.04
N LYS A 276 5.77 -10.62 -12.35
CA LYS A 276 6.48 -11.47 -13.31
C LYS A 276 7.54 -10.69 -14.05
N PRO A 277 8.69 -11.29 -14.35
CA PRO A 277 9.74 -10.58 -15.06
C PRO A 277 9.27 -10.30 -16.50
N GLU A 278 9.59 -9.13 -17.03
CA GLU A 278 9.35 -8.82 -18.45
C GLU A 278 10.07 -9.82 -19.36
N GLN A 279 11.24 -10.31 -18.93
CA GLN A 279 12.04 -11.32 -19.64
C GLN A 279 12.72 -12.28 -18.65
N GLY A 280 12.76 -13.57 -19.00
CA GLY A 280 13.39 -14.62 -18.19
C GLY A 280 12.40 -15.55 -17.50
N GLY A 281 12.89 -16.40 -16.60
CA GLY A 281 12.07 -17.43 -15.94
C GLY A 281 12.47 -17.76 -14.49
N LYS A 282 13.36 -16.96 -13.89
CA LYS A 282 13.63 -17.04 -12.44
C LYS A 282 12.57 -16.24 -11.68
N SER A 283 12.37 -16.56 -10.41
CA SER A 283 11.56 -15.71 -9.53
C SER A 283 12.29 -14.40 -9.18
N LEU A 284 11.55 -13.45 -8.61
CA LEU A 284 12.08 -12.17 -8.14
C LEU A 284 13.13 -12.38 -7.04
N GLU A 285 12.81 -13.18 -6.03
CA GLU A 285 13.74 -13.54 -4.94
C GLU A 285 15.00 -14.25 -5.47
N GLU A 286 14.88 -15.18 -6.42
CA GLU A 286 16.04 -15.85 -7.03
C GLU A 286 16.92 -14.88 -7.85
N THR A 287 16.32 -13.82 -8.40
CA THR A 287 17.01 -12.82 -9.24
C THR A 287 17.71 -11.77 -8.39
N VAL A 288 17.03 -11.26 -7.37
CA VAL A 288 17.55 -10.24 -6.44
C VAL A 288 18.46 -10.85 -5.37
N GLY A 289 18.26 -12.13 -5.04
CA GLY A 289 19.00 -12.83 -3.98
C GLY A 289 18.58 -12.42 -2.56
N ALA A 290 17.50 -11.66 -2.41
CA ALA A 290 17.02 -11.18 -1.12
C ALA A 290 15.51 -10.93 -1.11
N ALA A 291 14.88 -11.27 0.00
CA ALA A 291 13.49 -10.96 0.32
C ALA A 291 13.34 -10.85 1.84
N LEU A 292 12.55 -9.89 2.32
CA LEU A 292 12.37 -9.67 3.76
C LEU A 292 11.16 -10.42 4.31
N GLU A 293 11.27 -10.91 5.54
CA GLU A 293 10.09 -11.32 6.28
C GLU A 293 9.26 -10.11 6.67
N VAL A 294 7.94 -10.26 6.60
CA VAL A 294 7.01 -9.27 7.14
C VAL A 294 6.67 -9.64 8.57
N ASP A 295 6.87 -8.71 9.49
CA ASP A 295 6.52 -8.85 10.89
C ASP A 295 5.12 -8.30 11.15
N PHE A 296 4.15 -9.21 11.25
CA PHE A 296 2.75 -8.89 11.51
C PHE A 296 2.41 -8.73 13.00
N SER A 297 3.40 -8.73 13.90
CA SER A 297 3.15 -8.56 15.34
C SER A 297 2.70 -7.15 15.72
N ALA A 298 2.90 -6.16 14.83
CA ALA A 298 2.55 -4.76 15.06
C ALA A 298 3.03 -4.25 16.44
N PRO A 299 4.34 -4.28 16.74
CA PRO A 299 4.85 -3.89 18.06
C PRO A 299 4.46 -2.45 18.41
N SER A 300 4.31 -2.14 19.70
CA SER A 300 4.07 -0.75 20.10
C SER A 300 5.27 0.12 19.70
N ALA A 301 5.00 1.34 19.18
CA ALA A 301 6.06 2.28 18.82
C ALA A 301 7.02 2.56 20.00
N THR A 302 6.48 2.58 21.23
CA THR A 302 7.27 2.83 22.45
C THR A 302 8.26 1.71 22.79
N GLU A 303 8.02 0.50 22.31
CA GLU A 303 8.85 -0.69 22.54
C GLU A 303 9.95 -0.87 21.49
N VAL A 304 9.85 -0.14 20.37
CA VAL A 304 10.81 -0.18 19.28
C VAL A 304 11.84 0.94 19.47
N SER A 305 13.12 0.57 19.62
CA SER A 305 14.20 1.55 19.82
C SER A 305 14.59 2.31 18.55
N SER A 306 14.40 1.69 17.39
CA SER A 306 14.74 2.25 16.09
C SER A 306 13.93 1.57 14.98
N MET A 307 13.48 2.37 14.02
CA MET A 307 12.89 1.94 12.76
C MET A 307 13.46 2.81 11.64
N GLY A 308 13.65 2.25 10.46
CA GLY A 308 14.07 3.02 9.30
C GLY A 308 13.09 2.90 8.15
N ALA A 309 13.01 3.92 7.30
CA ALA A 309 12.21 3.95 6.08
C ALA A 309 13.13 4.07 4.87
N TRP A 310 12.90 3.28 3.82
CA TRP A 310 13.67 3.29 2.57
C TRP A 310 12.77 3.60 1.38
N GLY A 311 13.25 4.39 0.42
CA GLY A 311 12.51 4.66 -0.80
C GLY A 311 13.24 5.54 -1.80
N TYR A 312 12.55 5.91 -2.88
CA TYR A 312 13.03 6.75 -3.97
C TYR A 312 12.23 8.06 -4.03
N PRO A 313 12.48 9.02 -3.11
CA PRO A 313 11.82 10.33 -3.13
C PRO A 313 12.07 11.04 -4.47
N ALA A 314 11.01 11.58 -5.06
CA ALA A 314 10.95 12.06 -6.45
C ALA A 314 10.62 13.54 -6.60
N ALA A 315 9.99 14.16 -5.59
CA ALA A 315 9.84 15.62 -5.56
C ALA A 315 11.07 16.32 -4.99
N ALA A 316 11.28 17.57 -5.40
CA ALA A 316 12.40 18.40 -4.97
C ALA A 316 12.53 18.45 -3.42
N PRO A 317 13.76 18.39 -2.87
CA PRO A 317 15.05 18.49 -3.55
C PRO A 317 15.55 17.20 -4.20
N TYR A 318 14.77 16.11 -4.15
CA TYR A 318 15.09 14.85 -4.80
C TYR A 318 14.56 14.81 -6.24
N ASN A 319 14.93 13.78 -6.98
CA ASN A 319 14.56 13.59 -8.39
C ASN A 319 14.13 12.14 -8.71
N GLY A 320 14.03 11.27 -7.71
CA GLY A 320 13.50 9.91 -7.87
C GLY A 320 14.50 8.91 -8.43
N LEU A 321 15.74 9.34 -8.73
CA LEU A 321 16.77 8.52 -9.35
C LEU A 321 17.60 7.71 -8.35
N GLU A 322 17.64 8.12 -7.10
CA GLU A 322 18.48 7.49 -6.07
C GLU A 322 17.62 7.00 -4.89
N MET A 323 18.10 5.96 -4.23
CA MET A 323 17.50 5.44 -3.01
C MET A 323 18.01 6.22 -1.80
N PHE A 324 17.09 6.57 -0.90
CA PHE A 324 17.35 7.24 0.37
C PHE A 324 16.77 6.44 1.54
N LYS A 325 17.26 6.75 2.74
CA LYS A 325 16.69 6.26 3.98
C LYS A 325 16.62 7.32 5.07
N CYS A 326 15.70 7.12 6.00
CA CYS A 326 15.67 7.78 7.30
C CYS A 326 15.69 6.70 8.38
N VAL A 327 16.37 6.94 9.50
CA VAL A 327 16.34 6.05 10.66
C VAL A 327 16.11 6.89 11.90
N ASP A 328 15.08 6.56 12.67
CA ASP A 328 14.70 7.30 13.87
C ASP A 328 14.02 6.35 14.88
N ARG A 329 13.73 6.86 16.08
CA ARG A 329 12.85 6.19 17.03
C ARG A 329 11.38 6.48 16.65
N PRO A 330 10.53 5.46 16.45
CA PRO A 330 9.14 5.68 16.10
C PRO A 330 8.32 6.24 17.27
N GLY A 331 7.45 7.19 16.96
CA GLY A 331 6.30 7.57 17.79
C GLY A 331 4.98 7.08 17.18
N ARG A 332 3.87 7.28 17.89
CA ARG A 332 2.51 6.99 17.40
C ARG A 332 1.90 8.19 16.72
N LEU A 333 1.23 7.95 15.59
CA LEU A 333 0.30 8.88 14.96
C LEU A 333 -1.09 8.26 14.98
N SER A 334 -2.06 8.93 15.61
CA SER A 334 -3.47 8.55 15.64
C SER A 334 -4.27 9.48 14.74
N LEU A 335 -4.90 8.93 13.71
CA LEU A 335 -5.79 9.69 12.80
C LEU A 335 -7.22 9.77 13.34
N SER A 336 -7.63 8.77 14.13
CA SER A 336 -8.91 8.73 14.83
C SER A 336 -8.83 7.73 15.98
N PRO A 337 -9.54 7.91 17.10
CA PRO A 337 -9.61 6.94 18.19
C PRO A 337 -10.16 5.56 17.79
N SER A 338 -10.87 5.47 16.66
CA SER A 338 -11.44 4.21 16.15
C SER A 338 -10.50 3.47 15.19
N LEU A 339 -9.34 4.03 14.86
CA LEU A 339 -8.38 3.45 13.91
C LEU A 339 -7.11 2.98 14.63
N PRO A 340 -6.41 1.97 14.08
CA PRO A 340 -5.06 1.65 14.52
C PRO A 340 -4.15 2.88 14.41
N THR A 341 -3.23 3.03 15.37
CA THR A 341 -2.17 4.03 15.25
C THR A 341 -1.18 3.64 14.15
N MET A 342 -0.58 4.63 13.53
CA MET A 342 0.53 4.49 12.59
C MET A 342 1.86 4.71 13.32
N TYR A 343 2.95 4.15 12.77
CA TYR A 343 4.29 4.57 13.16
C TYR A 343 4.60 5.92 12.51
N ARG A 344 5.27 6.82 13.24
CA ARG A 344 5.77 8.10 12.72
C ARG A 344 7.23 8.30 13.10
N ILE A 345 8.05 8.66 12.12
CA ILE A 345 9.48 9.00 12.30
C ILE A 345 9.78 10.36 11.69
N GLY A 346 10.78 11.07 12.21
CA GLY A 346 11.36 12.19 11.49
C GLY A 346 11.94 11.68 10.17
N CYS A 347 11.65 12.37 9.06
CA CYS A 347 12.18 12.02 7.75
C CYS A 347 11.86 13.10 6.71
N THR A 348 12.86 13.50 5.92
CA THR A 348 12.70 14.50 4.85
C THR A 348 12.52 13.91 3.46
N MET A 349 12.29 12.60 3.33
CA MET A 349 11.92 12.02 2.02
C MET A 349 10.57 12.57 1.56
N THR A 350 10.47 12.88 0.27
CA THR A 350 9.27 13.43 -0.38
C THR A 350 8.44 12.31 -1.05
N GLY A 351 7.37 12.70 -1.76
CA GLY A 351 6.59 11.79 -2.61
C GLY A 351 7.45 10.94 -3.53
N GLY A 352 6.97 9.74 -3.87
CA GLY A 352 7.77 8.70 -4.53
C GLY A 352 8.49 7.76 -3.55
N SER A 353 8.73 8.20 -2.30
CA SER A 353 9.11 7.30 -1.20
C SER A 353 7.94 6.43 -0.70
N SER A 354 6.70 6.81 -1.04
CA SER A 354 5.47 6.05 -0.80
C SER A 354 5.59 4.58 -1.16
N GLY A 355 5.07 3.70 -0.29
CA GLY A 355 5.17 2.25 -0.44
C GLY A 355 6.55 1.66 -0.10
N GLY A 356 7.56 2.49 0.05
CA GLY A 356 8.90 2.09 0.49
C GLY A 356 8.87 1.43 1.86
N GLY A 357 9.64 0.36 2.03
CA GLY A 357 9.57 -0.47 3.24
C GLY A 357 10.15 0.21 4.46
N TRP A 358 9.51 -0.04 5.61
CA TRP A 358 10.06 0.32 6.91
C TRP A 358 10.58 -0.92 7.62
N PHE A 359 11.80 -0.84 8.15
CA PHE A 359 12.51 -1.99 8.69
C PHE A 359 12.86 -1.81 10.17
N ARG A 360 12.83 -2.93 10.89
CA ARG A 360 13.43 -3.07 12.23
C ARG A 360 14.23 -4.37 12.30
N VAL A 361 15.16 -4.45 13.25
CA VAL A 361 15.88 -5.68 13.54
C VAL A 361 15.18 -6.44 14.67
N VAL A 362 14.85 -7.71 14.44
CA VAL A 362 14.25 -8.63 15.41
C VAL A 362 15.13 -9.86 15.47
N ASP A 363 15.67 -10.18 16.64
CA ASP A 363 16.54 -11.34 16.86
C ASP A 363 17.73 -11.43 15.88
N GLY A 364 18.26 -10.28 15.48
CA GLY A 364 19.37 -10.17 14.53
C GLY A 364 18.97 -10.16 13.06
N GLU A 365 17.69 -10.31 12.74
CA GLU A 365 17.16 -10.32 11.37
C GLU A 365 16.40 -9.02 11.05
N THR A 366 16.66 -8.45 9.87
CA THR A 366 15.89 -7.31 9.36
C THR A 366 14.51 -7.78 8.89
N LYS A 367 13.45 -7.16 9.39
CA LYS A 367 12.06 -7.45 9.02
C LYS A 367 11.34 -6.20 8.53
N LEU A 368 10.47 -6.37 7.54
CA LEU A 368 9.50 -5.36 7.11
C LEU A 368 8.41 -5.23 8.17
N VAL A 369 8.17 -4.01 8.65
CA VAL A 369 7.20 -3.75 9.74
C VAL A 369 6.15 -2.70 9.39
N SER A 370 6.36 -1.96 8.30
CA SER A 370 5.45 -0.95 7.77
C SER A 370 5.88 -0.56 6.35
N ASN A 371 5.15 0.35 5.71
CA ASN A 371 5.53 1.05 4.49
C ASN A 371 5.26 2.55 4.64
N THR A 372 5.96 3.37 3.87
CA THR A 372 5.64 4.81 3.80
C THR A 372 4.24 4.98 3.21
N SER A 373 3.39 5.73 3.90
CA SER A 373 2.01 6.01 3.47
C SER A 373 1.77 7.51 3.31
N ILE A 374 2.04 8.30 4.36
CA ILE A 374 1.75 9.73 4.39
C ILE A 374 2.92 10.54 4.97
N GLY A 375 2.95 11.81 4.61
CA GLY A 375 3.80 12.84 5.22
C GLY A 375 3.12 14.22 5.16
N PRO A 376 3.64 15.21 5.89
CA PRO A 376 3.17 16.59 5.80
C PRO A 376 3.75 17.25 4.55
N LEU A 377 3.10 18.33 4.08
CA LEU A 377 3.56 19.12 2.93
C LEU A 377 4.99 19.65 3.08
N GLU A 378 5.39 19.93 4.31
CA GLU A 378 6.72 20.43 4.67
C GLU A 378 7.81 19.34 4.65
N ASN A 379 7.44 18.06 4.47
CA ASN A 379 8.34 16.91 4.45
C ASN A 379 9.23 16.84 5.70
N THR A 380 8.63 16.93 6.89
CA THR A 380 9.34 16.87 8.18
C THR A 380 9.31 15.49 8.83
N TRP A 381 8.30 14.68 8.50
CA TRP A 381 8.15 13.32 9.02
C TRP A 381 7.44 12.44 8.00
N LEU A 382 7.58 11.12 8.15
CA LEU A 382 6.77 10.15 7.43
C LEU A 382 6.02 9.29 8.43
N ALA A 383 4.86 8.77 8.01
CA ALA A 383 4.11 7.78 8.76
C ALA A 383 3.70 6.58 7.89
N GLY A 384 3.64 5.41 8.54
CA GLY A 384 3.29 4.14 7.93
C GLY A 384 2.32 3.33 8.78
N PRO A 385 1.42 2.54 8.17
CA PRO A 385 0.46 1.72 8.90
C PRO A 385 1.15 0.62 9.71
N GLN A 386 0.59 0.28 10.87
CA GLN A 386 1.01 -0.91 11.60
C GLN A 386 0.52 -2.16 10.88
N LEU A 387 1.42 -3.09 10.59
CA LEU A 387 1.08 -4.33 9.90
C LEU A 387 0.61 -5.36 10.93
N GLY A 388 -0.72 -5.45 11.10
CA GLY A 388 -1.36 -6.42 11.99
C GLY A 388 -2.07 -7.55 11.24
N ARG A 389 -3.03 -8.20 11.92
CA ARG A 389 -3.78 -9.35 11.38
C ARG A 389 -4.44 -9.12 10.01
N ALA A 390 -4.94 -7.91 9.76
CA ALA A 390 -5.57 -7.59 8.47
C ALA A 390 -4.54 -7.57 7.33
N ALA A 391 -3.35 -7.03 7.60
CA ALA A 391 -2.21 -7.03 6.68
C ALA A 391 -1.68 -8.46 6.46
N GLU A 392 -1.62 -9.27 7.53
CA GLU A 392 -1.26 -10.69 7.45
C GLU A 392 -2.25 -11.47 6.58
N ALA A 393 -3.55 -11.26 6.76
CA ALA A 393 -4.58 -11.94 5.97
C ALA A 393 -4.47 -11.59 4.47
N LEU A 394 -4.23 -10.32 4.13
CA LEU A 394 -3.98 -9.88 2.76
C LEU A 394 -2.76 -10.60 2.15
N TYR A 395 -1.65 -10.61 2.89
CA TYR A 395 -0.41 -11.28 2.50
C TYR A 395 -0.60 -12.79 2.28
N GLN A 396 -1.17 -13.48 3.26
CA GLN A 396 -1.40 -14.93 3.21
C GLN A 396 -2.31 -15.30 2.03
N ASN A 397 -3.33 -14.49 1.78
CA ASN A 397 -4.22 -14.70 0.65
C ASN A 397 -3.50 -14.51 -0.70
N MET A 398 -2.68 -13.46 -0.84
CA MET A 398 -1.88 -13.23 -2.05
C MET A 398 -0.92 -14.39 -2.31
N SER A 399 -0.15 -14.78 -1.29
CA SER A 399 0.79 -15.89 -1.33
C SER A 399 0.11 -17.22 -1.71
N LYS A 400 -1.02 -17.56 -1.08
CA LYS A 400 -1.74 -18.80 -1.35
C LYS A 400 -2.38 -18.86 -2.74
N THR A 401 -2.93 -17.74 -3.21
CA THR A 401 -3.77 -17.72 -4.41
C THR A 401 -2.94 -17.51 -5.69
N TYR A 402 -1.88 -16.70 -5.57
CA TYR A 402 -1.13 -16.21 -6.73
C TYR A 402 0.38 -16.47 -6.64
N GLY A 403 0.94 -16.73 -5.45
CA GLY A 403 2.39 -16.88 -5.26
C GLY A 403 3.07 -17.97 -6.11
N GLY A 404 2.31 -18.99 -6.52
CA GLY A 404 2.83 -20.14 -7.29
C GLY A 404 2.59 -20.09 -8.80
N ARG A 405 2.09 -18.96 -9.32
CA ARG A 405 1.60 -18.84 -10.70
C ARG A 405 2.61 -18.29 -11.71
#